data_AF-A0A439UYF6-F1
#
_entry.id   AF-A0A439UYF6-F1
#
_cell.length_a   1.000
_cell.length_b   1.000
_cell.length_c   1.000
_cell.angle_alpha   90.00
_cell.angle_beta   90.00
_cell.angle_gamma   90.00
#
_symmetry.space_group_name_H-M   'P 1'
#
loop_
_entity.id
_entity.type
_entity.pdbx_description
1 polymer ?
#
loop_
_entity_poly.entity_id
_entity_poly.type
_entity_poly.pdbx_seq_one_letter_code
_entity_poly.pdbx_strand_id
1 'polypeptide(L)'
;MASAARIARLVRRMPVLILAVIVLTVGVAGAFHAPAMAQEQQNRGWSLRDLLFPRRSERIEPPLDIQKARPRSKAKKNRAPRPPAEPEIPVVEKTPDARTVLVVGDFMAAGLAEGLDTAFAENAGVRIVVRSNGSSGFVRDDFYNWPQQITTLIETEKPAAVVVMLGSNDRQQMKVGDVREQPRSENWTKEYERRTEALGKAVAEAKVPFLWVGMPAFRVQKMTSDMLAFNDIYHQAAESNGGEFVDVWDGFVDENGAFVTNGPDINGQPVRLRADDGINVSKAGKRKLAFYTEKPLLKILGLTAPGSVVTPSAPAGAPVETPAPAAAPIVIDRTAPMLLSDPALDGGSELLGAAPPAKANPDLPGEKLVVEGKAAEASPGRADDFSWPPKAAAATDTTTAINR
;
A
#
# COMPACT_ATOMS: atom_id res chain seq x y z
N MET A 1 13.81 -30.55 88.56
CA MET A 1 13.59 -31.34 87.32
C MET A 1 13.41 -30.39 86.12
N ALA A 2 14.50 -29.89 85.54
CA ALA A 2 14.46 -28.94 84.42
C ALA A 2 15.58 -29.19 83.40
N SER A 3 15.87 -30.46 83.06
CA SER A 3 17.00 -30.82 82.18
C SER A 3 16.63 -31.59 80.90
N ALA A 4 15.43 -32.20 80.79
CA ALA A 4 15.10 -33.01 79.60
C ALA A 4 14.47 -32.21 78.44
N ALA A 5 13.73 -31.12 78.73
CA ALA A 5 12.94 -30.41 77.71
C ALA A 5 13.75 -29.42 76.83
N ARG A 6 14.95 -28.99 77.27
CA ARG A 6 15.80 -28.06 76.50
C ARG A 6 16.66 -28.78 75.46
N ILE A 7 17.07 -30.02 75.74
CA ILE A 7 17.92 -30.82 74.84
C ILE A 7 17.13 -31.31 73.62
N ALA A 8 15.86 -31.71 73.80
CA ALA A 8 15.00 -32.17 72.70
C ALA A 8 14.65 -31.07 71.67
N ARG A 9 14.62 -29.79 72.08
CA ARG A 9 14.39 -28.66 71.16
C ARG A 9 15.62 -28.31 70.32
N LEU A 10 16.82 -28.58 70.84
CA LEU A 10 18.07 -28.30 70.12
C LEU A 10 18.30 -29.32 68.99
N VAL A 11 18.02 -30.60 69.25
CA VAL A 11 18.19 -31.69 68.27
C VAL A 11 17.21 -31.57 67.09
N ARG A 12 15.97 -31.09 67.32
CA ARG A 12 14.95 -30.93 66.27
C ARG A 12 15.15 -29.71 65.35
N ARG A 13 16.01 -28.75 65.73
CA ARG A 13 16.29 -27.52 64.95
C ARG A 13 17.61 -27.55 64.18
N MET A 14 18.49 -28.51 64.47
CA MET A 14 19.75 -28.71 63.76
C MET A 14 19.62 -28.97 62.25
N PRO A 15 18.68 -29.80 61.73
CA PRO A 15 18.58 -30.01 60.28
C PRO A 15 18.10 -28.76 59.53
N VAL A 16 17.28 -27.91 60.16
CA VAL A 16 16.80 -26.64 59.56
C VAL A 16 17.93 -25.60 59.51
N LEU A 17 18.79 -25.54 60.52
CA LEU A 17 19.96 -24.66 60.54
C LEU A 17 21.02 -25.09 59.52
N ILE A 18 21.25 -26.39 59.34
CA ILE A 18 22.18 -26.92 58.32
C ILE A 18 21.65 -26.62 56.91
N LEU A 19 20.35 -26.78 56.67
CA LEU A 19 19.73 -26.44 55.37
C LEU A 19 19.82 -24.93 55.06
N ALA A 20 19.63 -24.07 56.08
CA ALA A 20 19.75 -22.62 55.92
C ALA A 20 21.18 -22.16 55.60
N VAL A 21 22.21 -22.81 56.18
CA VAL A 21 23.61 -22.52 55.87
C VAL A 21 23.98 -22.98 54.45
N ILE A 22 23.46 -24.12 53.99
CA ILE A 22 23.72 -24.62 52.62
C ILE A 22 23.04 -23.74 51.56
N VAL A 23 21.82 -23.24 51.81
CA VAL A 23 21.16 -22.29 50.90
C VAL A 23 21.90 -20.94 50.86
N LEU A 24 22.49 -20.51 51.98
CA LEU A 24 23.28 -19.28 52.03
C LEU A 24 24.64 -19.42 51.30
N THR A 25 25.28 -20.59 51.35
CA THR A 25 26.57 -20.82 50.66
C THR A 25 26.40 -21.02 49.15
N VAL A 26 25.27 -21.55 48.69
CA VAL A 26 24.96 -21.64 47.24
C VAL A 26 24.51 -20.29 46.66
N GLY A 27 23.90 -19.41 47.47
CA GLY A 27 23.54 -18.05 47.07
C GLY A 27 24.72 -17.09 46.85
N VAL A 28 25.87 -17.33 47.50
CA VAL A 28 27.07 -16.48 47.37
C VAL A 28 27.99 -16.90 46.21
N ALA A 29 27.86 -18.14 45.70
CA ALA A 29 28.67 -18.63 44.58
C ALA A 29 28.11 -18.27 43.18
N GLY A 30 26.86 -17.81 43.08
CA GLY A 30 26.21 -17.44 41.81
C GLY A 30 26.41 -15.98 41.35
N ALA A 31 27.06 -15.14 42.15
CA ALA A 31 27.15 -13.69 41.91
C ALA A 31 28.43 -13.23 41.19
N PHE A 32 29.27 -14.15 40.69
CA PHE A 32 30.59 -13.81 40.14
C PHE A 32 30.82 -14.18 38.68
N HIS A 33 29.79 -14.35 37.84
CA HIS A 33 29.98 -14.45 36.38
C HIS A 33 28.81 -13.82 35.61
N ALA A 34 28.92 -12.53 35.31
CA ALA A 34 28.24 -11.91 34.17
C ALA A 34 29.15 -10.83 33.56
N PRO A 35 29.23 -10.75 32.21
CA PRO A 35 30.17 -9.87 31.51
C PRO A 35 29.73 -8.41 31.57
N ALA A 36 30.72 -7.53 31.61
CA ALA A 36 30.56 -6.09 31.54
C ALA A 36 29.85 -5.66 30.24
N MET A 37 28.66 -5.07 30.40
CA MET A 37 28.02 -4.22 29.39
C MET A 37 27.81 -2.84 30.01
N ALA A 38 28.20 -1.83 29.23
CA ALA A 38 28.22 -0.43 29.57
C ALA A 38 26.86 0.10 30.06
N GLN A 39 26.88 0.85 31.16
CA GLN A 39 25.85 1.85 31.48
C GLN A 39 26.54 3.16 31.85
N GLU A 40 26.83 3.92 30.81
CA GLU A 40 26.87 5.37 30.89
C GLU A 40 25.46 5.85 31.22
N GLN A 41 25.27 6.35 32.44
CA GLN A 41 24.14 7.23 32.72
C GLN A 41 24.51 8.25 33.81
N GLN A 42 25.07 9.35 33.33
CA GLN A 42 24.71 10.72 33.68
C GLN A 42 23.66 10.84 34.80
N ASN A 43 24.12 11.15 36.01
CA ASN A 43 23.36 12.00 36.93
C ASN A 43 24.30 12.68 37.93
N ARG A 44 24.94 13.78 37.51
CA ARG A 44 25.68 14.66 38.43
C ARG A 44 24.84 15.91 38.65
N GLY A 45 24.09 15.90 39.76
CA GLY A 45 23.28 17.02 40.20
C GLY A 45 24.13 18.25 40.48
N TRP A 46 23.67 19.38 39.95
CA TRP A 46 24.21 20.71 40.20
C TRP A 46 23.99 21.09 41.68
N SER A 47 25.04 21.51 42.39
CA SER A 47 24.91 22.02 43.77
C SER A 47 25.30 23.50 43.86
N LEU A 48 24.63 24.23 44.75
CA LEU A 48 24.90 25.64 45.08
C LEU A 48 26.34 25.90 45.56
N ARG A 49 27.10 24.87 45.93
CA ARG A 49 28.53 24.98 46.30
C ARG A 49 29.46 25.10 45.08
N ASP A 50 29.05 24.62 43.91
CA ASP A 50 29.85 24.66 42.68
C ASP A 50 29.84 26.04 42.00
N LEU A 51 28.92 26.93 42.39
CA LEU A 51 28.83 28.31 41.89
C LEU A 51 29.75 29.29 42.64
N LEU A 52 30.09 29.00 43.91
CA LEU A 52 30.82 29.93 44.78
C LEU A 52 32.31 29.61 44.94
N PHE A 53 32.75 28.40 44.57
CA PHE A 53 34.16 28.01 44.62
C PHE A 53 34.52 27.08 43.44
N PRO A 54 34.82 27.61 42.24
CA PRO A 54 35.31 26.79 41.14
C PRO A 54 36.65 26.14 41.53
N ARG A 55 36.67 24.82 41.68
CA ARG A 55 37.91 24.06 41.93
C ARG A 55 38.82 24.14 40.70
N ARG A 56 40.05 24.58 40.93
CA ARG A 56 41.10 24.76 39.91
C ARG A 56 42.04 23.55 39.94
N SER A 57 41.72 22.50 39.18
CA SER A 57 42.61 21.39 38.80
C SER A 57 41.84 20.55 37.79
N GLU A 58 42.31 20.30 36.56
CA GLU A 58 43.53 19.56 36.25
C GLU A 58 43.91 19.89 34.80
N ARG A 59 45.20 20.20 34.56
CA ARG A 59 45.72 20.45 33.21
C ARG A 59 45.70 19.13 32.44
N ILE A 60 44.72 18.96 31.57
CA ILE A 60 44.70 17.89 30.57
C ILE A 60 45.82 18.21 29.56
N GLU A 61 46.86 17.40 29.52
CA GLU A 61 47.80 17.41 28.40
C GLU A 61 47.05 17.07 27.11
N PRO A 62 47.25 17.81 26.01
CA PRO A 62 46.65 17.44 24.74
C PRO A 62 47.21 16.08 24.30
N PRO A 63 46.38 15.15 23.79
CA PRO A 63 46.87 13.87 23.32
C PRO A 63 47.86 14.09 22.15
N LEU A 64 48.92 13.29 22.13
CA LEU A 64 49.85 13.21 20.99
C LEU A 64 49.07 12.95 19.70
N ASP A 65 49.39 13.73 18.67
CA ASP A 65 48.76 13.68 17.35
C ASP A 65 49.15 12.37 16.65
N ILE A 66 48.41 11.30 16.95
CA ILE A 66 48.45 10.08 16.15
C ILE A 66 47.83 10.47 14.81
N GLN A 67 48.67 10.61 13.77
CA GLN A 67 48.21 10.78 12.40
C GLN A 67 47.22 9.68 12.06
N LYS A 68 45.92 10.00 12.11
CA LYS A 68 44.86 9.14 11.58
C LYS A 68 45.18 8.88 10.12
N ALA A 69 45.37 7.61 9.77
CA ALA A 69 45.47 7.20 8.38
C ALA A 69 44.30 7.81 7.60
N ARG A 70 44.62 8.68 6.63
CA ARG A 70 43.63 9.29 5.74
C ARG A 70 42.81 8.17 5.12
N PRO A 71 41.46 8.22 5.18
CA PRO A 71 40.66 7.21 4.49
C PRO A 71 41.01 7.28 3.01
N ARG A 72 41.43 6.14 2.42
CA ARG A 72 41.58 6.01 0.97
C ARG A 72 40.31 6.53 0.32
N SER A 73 40.47 7.45 -0.63
CA SER A 73 39.35 7.97 -1.41
C SER A 73 38.59 6.78 -2.00
N LYS A 74 37.34 6.60 -1.56
CA LYS A 74 36.45 5.67 -2.25
C LYS A 74 36.34 6.20 -3.68
N ALA A 75 36.80 5.41 -4.65
CA ALA A 75 36.58 5.70 -6.06
C ALA A 75 35.11 6.06 -6.24
N LYS A 76 34.84 7.22 -6.87
CA LYS A 76 33.49 7.64 -7.23
C LYS A 76 32.86 6.49 -8.00
N LYS A 77 31.89 5.77 -7.41
CA LYS A 77 30.97 4.94 -8.19
C LYS A 77 30.38 5.86 -9.24
N ASN A 78 30.49 5.49 -10.51
CA ASN A 78 29.85 6.20 -11.61
C ASN A 78 28.38 6.41 -11.23
N ARG A 79 28.04 7.67 -11.00
CA ARG A 79 26.68 8.08 -10.68
C ARG A 79 25.87 7.71 -11.92
N ALA A 80 24.88 6.83 -11.76
CA ALA A 80 23.96 6.53 -12.84
C ALA A 80 23.46 7.85 -13.45
N PRO A 81 23.38 7.95 -14.80
CA PRO A 81 22.92 9.17 -15.44
C PRO A 81 21.58 9.58 -14.82
N ARG A 82 21.46 10.87 -14.49
CA ARG A 82 20.24 11.45 -13.96
C ARG A 82 19.12 11.08 -14.95
N PRO A 83 17.98 10.52 -14.48
CA PRO A 83 16.83 10.29 -15.34
C PRO A 83 16.53 11.57 -16.13
N PRO A 84 16.16 11.47 -17.42
CA PRO A 84 15.76 12.63 -18.20
C PRO A 84 14.79 13.49 -17.39
N ALA A 85 15.01 14.80 -17.37
CA ALA A 85 14.08 15.73 -16.74
C ALA A 85 12.70 15.49 -17.36
N GLU A 86 11.73 15.14 -16.52
CA GLU A 86 10.35 14.95 -16.95
C GLU A 86 9.89 16.28 -17.56
N PRO A 87 9.36 16.28 -18.80
CA PRO A 87 8.94 17.52 -19.46
C PRO A 87 7.96 18.27 -18.55
N GLU A 88 8.24 19.54 -18.29
CA GLU A 88 7.37 20.41 -17.51
C GLU A 88 6.08 20.62 -18.32
N ILE A 89 5.05 19.86 -17.98
CA ILE A 89 3.71 20.03 -18.55
C ILE A 89 3.28 21.46 -18.21
N PRO A 90 2.86 22.28 -19.19
CA PRO A 90 2.41 23.63 -18.90
C PRO A 90 1.25 23.57 -17.91
N VAL A 91 1.45 24.17 -16.72
CA VAL A 91 0.42 24.24 -15.68
C VAL A 91 -0.70 25.11 -16.21
N VAL A 92 -1.83 24.50 -16.58
CA VAL A 92 -3.01 25.23 -17.01
C VAL A 92 -3.52 26.04 -15.83
N GLU A 93 -3.58 27.36 -15.99
CA GLU A 93 -4.13 28.24 -14.97
C GLU A 93 -5.61 27.91 -14.75
N LYS A 94 -5.98 27.72 -13.47
CA LYS A 94 -7.35 27.41 -13.08
C LYS A 94 -8.20 28.66 -13.24
N THR A 95 -9.38 28.52 -13.83
CA THR A 95 -10.28 29.65 -14.01
C THR A 95 -10.75 30.19 -12.65
N PRO A 96 -11.12 31.49 -12.55
CA PRO A 96 -11.64 32.05 -11.31
C PRO A 96 -12.91 31.34 -10.81
N ASP A 97 -13.72 30.79 -11.71
CA ASP A 97 -14.95 30.04 -11.46
C ASP A 97 -14.74 28.51 -11.32
N ALA A 98 -13.48 28.05 -11.31
CA ALA A 98 -13.17 26.63 -11.16
C ALA A 98 -13.78 26.06 -9.87
N ARG A 99 -14.42 24.91 -9.99
CA ARG A 99 -15.03 24.20 -8.86
C ARG A 99 -13.96 23.65 -7.94
N THR A 100 -14.03 24.05 -6.68
CA THR A 100 -13.11 23.60 -5.63
C THR A 100 -13.49 22.21 -5.16
N VAL A 101 -12.52 21.29 -5.17
CA VAL A 101 -12.61 19.97 -4.53
C VAL A 101 -11.71 19.99 -3.31
N LEU A 102 -12.31 19.84 -2.13
CA LEU A 102 -11.58 19.85 -0.86
C LEU A 102 -11.17 18.42 -0.50
N VAL A 103 -9.87 18.15 -0.45
CA VAL A 103 -9.32 16.87 0.00
C VAL A 103 -8.87 17.00 1.46
N VAL A 104 -9.40 16.13 2.32
CA VAL A 104 -9.12 16.12 3.77
C VAL A 104 -8.62 14.75 4.22
N GLY A 105 -7.72 14.77 5.20
CA GLY A 105 -7.30 13.57 5.89
C GLY A 105 -5.83 13.53 6.30
N ASP A 106 -5.28 12.33 6.40
CA ASP A 106 -3.91 12.11 6.84
C ASP A 106 -2.89 12.23 5.67
N PHE A 107 -1.68 11.70 5.83
CA PHE A 107 -0.66 11.77 4.77
C PHE A 107 -1.07 11.02 3.49
N MET A 108 -1.95 10.03 3.57
CA MET A 108 -2.49 9.35 2.38
C MET A 108 -3.45 10.27 1.62
N ALA A 109 -4.26 11.08 2.31
CA ALA A 109 -5.07 12.11 1.67
C ALA A 109 -4.22 13.15 0.94
N ALA A 110 -3.08 13.55 1.51
CA ALA A 110 -2.15 14.43 0.82
C ALA A 110 -1.61 13.79 -0.48
N GLY A 111 -1.27 12.49 -0.42
CA GLY A 111 -0.88 11.73 -1.60
C GLY A 111 -1.98 11.62 -2.66
N LEU A 112 -3.22 11.37 -2.24
CA LEU A 112 -4.39 11.36 -3.11
C LEU A 112 -4.60 12.73 -3.78
N ALA A 113 -4.48 13.83 -3.02
CA ALA A 113 -4.60 15.19 -3.53
C ALA A 113 -3.55 15.48 -4.63
N GLU A 114 -2.29 15.10 -4.44
CA GLU A 114 -1.25 15.21 -5.49
C GLU A 114 -1.61 14.41 -6.76
N GLY A 115 -2.22 13.24 -6.57
CA GLY A 115 -2.71 12.42 -7.68
C GLY A 115 -3.86 13.11 -8.44
N LEU A 116 -4.80 13.71 -7.71
CA LEU A 116 -5.93 14.47 -8.28
C LEU A 116 -5.44 15.75 -8.96
N ASP A 117 -4.48 16.47 -8.38
CA ASP A 117 -3.85 17.63 -9.03
C ASP A 117 -3.24 17.26 -10.38
N THR A 118 -2.56 16.10 -10.43
CA THR A 118 -2.02 15.56 -11.68
C THR A 118 -3.13 15.20 -12.66
N ALA A 119 -4.20 14.54 -12.19
CA ALA A 119 -5.32 14.11 -13.03
C ALA A 119 -6.10 15.28 -13.63
N PHE A 120 -6.25 16.36 -12.87
CA PHE A 120 -6.98 17.56 -13.29
C PHE A 120 -6.05 18.68 -13.77
N ALA A 121 -4.76 18.42 -14.00
CA ALA A 121 -3.78 19.46 -14.35
C ALA A 121 -4.21 20.28 -15.58
N GLU A 122 -4.74 19.62 -16.61
CA GLU A 122 -5.21 20.26 -17.86
C GLU A 122 -6.65 20.79 -17.78
N ASN A 123 -7.38 20.45 -16.71
CA ASN A 123 -8.76 20.90 -16.51
C ASN A 123 -8.76 22.24 -15.76
N ALA A 124 -9.00 23.34 -16.49
CA ALA A 124 -9.05 24.67 -15.90
C ALA A 124 -10.25 24.88 -14.95
N GLY A 125 -11.31 24.07 -15.08
CA GLY A 125 -12.56 24.20 -14.33
C GLY A 125 -12.62 23.42 -13.00
N VAL A 126 -11.56 22.71 -12.63
CA VAL A 126 -11.46 21.98 -11.35
C VAL A 126 -10.19 22.39 -10.61
N ARG A 127 -10.35 22.80 -9.35
CA ARG A 127 -9.26 23.17 -8.46
C ARG A 127 -9.24 22.22 -7.26
N ILE A 128 -8.13 21.54 -7.03
CA ILE A 128 -7.95 20.71 -5.84
C ILE A 128 -7.38 21.60 -4.72
N VAL A 129 -7.98 21.51 -3.53
CA VAL A 129 -7.50 22.17 -2.32
C VAL A 129 -7.28 21.10 -1.26
N VAL A 130 -6.05 20.98 -0.78
CA VAL A 130 -5.70 20.01 0.27
C VAL A 130 -5.70 20.68 1.64
N ARG A 131 -6.37 20.03 2.60
CA ARG A 131 -6.36 20.37 4.03
C ARG A 131 -6.10 19.09 4.80
N SER A 132 -4.84 18.64 4.77
CA SER A 132 -4.40 17.41 5.42
C SER A 132 -3.64 17.68 6.73
N ASN A 133 -3.78 16.80 7.71
CA ASN A 133 -2.91 16.74 8.89
C ASN A 133 -2.26 15.35 8.95
N GLY A 134 -0.98 15.27 8.56
CA GLY A 134 -0.32 14.02 8.23
C GLY A 134 -0.29 12.94 9.32
N SER A 135 -0.26 13.35 10.60
CA SER A 135 -0.20 12.42 11.75
C SER A 135 -1.56 12.26 12.46
N SER A 136 -2.62 12.80 11.89
CA SER A 136 -3.97 12.73 12.45
C SER A 136 -4.69 11.43 12.08
N GLY A 137 -5.85 11.24 12.68
CA GLY A 137 -6.76 10.12 12.51
C GLY A 137 -7.98 10.31 13.43
N PHE A 138 -8.81 9.28 13.59
CA PHE A 138 -9.95 9.32 14.50
C PHE A 138 -9.61 8.96 15.95
N VAL A 139 -8.48 8.30 16.23
CA VAL A 139 -8.17 7.84 17.61
C VAL A 139 -7.74 8.99 18.53
N ARG A 140 -6.93 9.92 18.02
CA ARG A 140 -6.39 11.06 18.78
C ARG A 140 -7.17 12.33 18.45
N ASP A 141 -8.40 12.41 18.92
CA ASP A 141 -9.27 13.59 18.79
C ASP A 141 -8.75 14.80 19.58
N ASP A 142 -7.91 14.57 20.60
CA ASP A 142 -7.14 15.59 21.31
C ASP A 142 -6.02 16.21 20.47
N PHE A 143 -5.50 15.48 19.47
CA PHE A 143 -4.49 16.00 18.54
C PHE A 143 -5.13 16.75 17.37
N TYR A 144 -6.14 16.15 16.74
CA TYR A 144 -6.90 16.80 15.67
C TYR A 144 -8.28 16.18 15.53
N ASN A 145 -9.32 16.97 15.77
CA ASN A 145 -10.71 16.51 15.73
C ASN A 145 -11.34 16.75 14.34
N TRP A 146 -11.25 15.77 13.45
CA TRP A 146 -11.80 15.88 12.09
C TRP A 146 -13.28 16.28 12.04
N PRO A 147 -14.21 15.66 12.81
CA PRO A 147 -15.62 16.08 12.83
C PRO A 147 -15.84 17.55 13.18
N GLN A 148 -15.03 18.13 14.09
CA GLN A 148 -15.15 19.55 14.44
C GLN A 148 -14.50 20.46 13.39
N GLN A 149 -13.38 20.04 12.82
CA GLN A 149 -12.62 20.87 11.88
C GLN A 149 -13.26 20.94 10.50
N ILE A 150 -13.94 19.86 10.06
CA ILE A 150 -14.48 19.79 8.70
C ILE A 150 -15.51 20.88 8.40
N THR A 151 -16.33 21.26 9.38
CA THR A 151 -17.33 22.33 9.22
C THR A 151 -16.64 23.66 8.87
N THR A 152 -15.62 24.04 9.64
CA THR A 152 -14.83 25.26 9.39
C THR A 152 -14.13 25.22 8.04
N LEU A 153 -13.58 24.05 7.65
CA LEU A 153 -12.92 23.88 6.35
C LEU A 153 -13.90 24.04 5.19
N ILE A 154 -15.10 23.47 5.30
CA ILE A 154 -16.16 23.62 4.28
C ILE A 154 -16.62 25.08 4.18
N GLU A 155 -16.81 25.77 5.30
CA GLU A 155 -17.20 27.19 5.31
C GLU A 155 -16.13 28.10 4.68
N THR A 156 -14.85 27.78 4.91
CA THR A 156 -13.71 28.54 4.42
C THR A 156 -13.49 28.34 2.93
N GLU A 157 -13.41 27.07 2.49
CA GLU A 157 -13.03 26.73 1.11
C GLU A 157 -14.22 26.71 0.15
N LYS A 158 -15.45 26.61 0.67
CA LYS A 158 -16.70 26.50 -0.09
C LYS A 158 -16.62 25.48 -1.22
N PRO A 159 -16.25 24.22 -0.92
CA PRO A 159 -16.04 23.22 -1.95
C PRO A 159 -17.34 22.80 -2.63
N ALA A 160 -17.23 22.46 -3.91
CA ALA A 160 -18.28 21.77 -4.65
C ALA A 160 -18.37 20.28 -4.28
N ALA A 161 -17.27 19.69 -3.80
CA ALA A 161 -17.20 18.31 -3.31
C ALA A 161 -16.09 18.15 -2.25
N VAL A 162 -16.29 17.25 -1.29
CA VAL A 162 -15.27 16.84 -0.31
C VAL A 162 -14.77 15.44 -0.63
N VAL A 163 -13.47 15.21 -0.50
CA VAL A 163 -12.85 13.89 -0.62
C VAL A 163 -12.11 13.58 0.68
N VAL A 164 -12.47 12.49 1.34
CA VAL A 164 -11.92 12.06 2.62
C VAL A 164 -11.02 10.85 2.43
N MET A 165 -9.82 10.83 3.04
CA MET A 165 -9.00 9.62 3.14
C MET A 165 -8.22 9.60 4.47
N LEU A 166 -8.57 8.69 5.36
CA LEU A 166 -8.09 8.66 6.75
C LEU A 166 -7.91 7.23 7.26
N GLY A 167 -6.99 7.04 8.20
CA GLY A 167 -6.89 5.81 8.99
C GLY A 167 -5.48 5.27 9.18
N SER A 168 -4.49 5.85 8.50
CA SER A 168 -3.12 5.35 8.49
C SER A 168 -2.49 5.33 9.89
N ASN A 169 -2.94 6.23 10.77
CA ASN A 169 -2.42 6.44 12.11
C ASN A 169 -3.32 5.86 13.22
N ASP A 170 -4.43 5.23 12.88
CA ASP A 170 -5.47 4.85 13.84
C ASP A 170 -5.27 3.48 14.47
N ARG A 171 -4.18 2.80 14.14
CA ARG A 171 -3.81 1.51 14.71
C ARG A 171 -3.18 1.62 16.10
N GLN A 172 -3.78 2.42 16.97
CA GLN A 172 -3.29 2.71 18.31
C GLN A 172 -4.41 2.55 19.35
N GLN A 173 -4.02 2.33 20.60
CA GLN A 173 -4.98 2.26 21.69
C GLN A 173 -5.79 3.55 21.78
N MET A 174 -7.08 3.41 22.01
CA MET A 174 -7.99 4.54 22.19
C MET A 174 -8.41 4.61 23.65
N LYS A 175 -8.47 5.83 24.19
CA LYS A 175 -9.05 6.06 25.50
C LYS A 175 -10.57 6.12 25.36
N VAL A 176 -11.28 5.16 25.92
CA VAL A 176 -12.75 5.09 25.96
C VAL A 176 -13.16 5.16 27.43
N GLY A 177 -13.71 6.31 27.86
CA GLY A 177 -13.86 6.62 29.28
C GLY A 177 -12.51 6.63 30.00
N ASP A 178 -12.37 5.84 31.06
CA ASP A 178 -11.11 5.70 31.81
C ASP A 178 -10.23 4.53 31.36
N VAL A 179 -10.66 3.76 30.35
CA VAL A 179 -9.98 2.55 29.88
C VAL A 179 -9.23 2.82 28.58
N ARG A 180 -8.03 2.22 28.45
CA ARG A 180 -7.28 2.19 27.19
C ARG A 180 -7.60 0.90 26.45
N GLU A 181 -8.45 1.01 25.44
CA GLU A 181 -8.91 -0.12 24.65
C GLU A 181 -7.92 -0.43 23.53
N GLN A 182 -7.68 -1.72 23.29
CA GLN A 182 -6.81 -2.14 22.18
C GLN A 182 -7.52 -1.90 20.83
N PRO A 183 -6.76 -1.59 19.76
CA PRO A 183 -7.32 -1.51 18.42
C PRO A 183 -8.18 -2.73 18.09
N ARG A 184 -9.38 -2.48 17.56
CA ARG A 184 -10.36 -3.50 17.15
C ARG A 184 -10.96 -4.35 18.26
N SER A 185 -10.76 -4.00 19.54
CA SER A 185 -11.64 -4.52 20.61
C SER A 185 -13.05 -3.97 20.44
N GLU A 186 -14.06 -4.63 21.01
CA GLU A 186 -15.47 -4.25 20.82
C GLU A 186 -15.75 -2.77 21.19
N ASN A 187 -15.25 -2.31 22.34
CA ASN A 187 -15.43 -0.93 22.77
C ASN A 187 -14.63 0.07 21.91
N TRP A 188 -13.43 -0.31 21.47
CA TRP A 188 -12.63 0.50 20.55
C TRP A 188 -13.38 0.68 19.23
N THR A 189 -13.91 -0.40 18.67
CA THR A 189 -14.63 -0.38 17.38
C THR A 189 -15.88 0.47 17.46
N LYS A 190 -16.69 0.31 18.52
CA LYS A 190 -17.90 1.14 18.71
C LYS A 190 -17.59 2.64 18.80
N GLU A 191 -16.54 3.01 19.54
CA GLU A 191 -16.15 4.42 19.62
C GLU A 191 -15.54 4.92 18.30
N TYR A 192 -14.80 4.06 17.58
CA TYR A 192 -14.27 4.39 16.26
C TYR A 192 -15.38 4.64 15.24
N GLU A 193 -16.37 3.75 15.17
CA GLU A 193 -17.59 3.89 14.35
C GLU A 193 -18.33 5.19 14.69
N ARG A 194 -18.50 5.48 15.99
CA ARG A 194 -19.15 6.74 16.43
C ARG A 194 -18.39 7.97 15.92
N ARG A 195 -17.06 7.95 15.91
CA ARG A 195 -16.22 9.07 15.44
C ARG A 195 -16.21 9.21 13.93
N THR A 196 -16.19 8.10 13.19
CA THR A 196 -16.28 8.12 11.71
C THR A 196 -17.66 8.58 11.24
N GLU A 197 -18.71 8.11 11.91
CA GLU A 197 -20.09 8.53 11.66
C GLU A 197 -20.28 10.03 11.93
N ALA A 198 -19.67 10.54 13.03
CA ALA A 198 -19.70 11.97 13.33
C ALA A 198 -19.05 12.83 12.22
N LEU A 199 -18.00 12.34 11.56
CA LEU A 199 -17.40 13.03 10.41
C LEU A 199 -18.37 13.02 9.21
N GLY A 200 -18.90 11.85 8.85
CA GLY A 200 -19.85 11.72 7.74
C GLY A 200 -21.06 12.64 7.93
N LYS A 201 -21.63 12.63 9.14
CA LYS A 201 -22.74 13.52 9.52
C LYS A 201 -22.39 15.00 9.42
N ALA A 202 -21.22 15.41 9.90
CA ALA A 202 -20.79 16.81 9.84
C ALA A 202 -20.67 17.32 8.39
N VAL A 203 -20.21 16.47 7.46
CA VAL A 203 -20.17 16.81 6.03
C VAL A 203 -21.58 16.85 5.42
N ALA A 204 -22.42 15.88 5.74
CA ALA A 204 -23.80 15.81 5.25
C ALA A 204 -24.66 16.99 5.71
N GLU A 205 -24.50 17.44 6.96
CA GLU A 205 -25.18 18.62 7.51
C GLU A 205 -24.79 19.92 6.78
N ALA A 206 -23.54 19.99 6.29
CA ALA A 206 -23.08 21.10 5.45
C ALA A 206 -23.65 21.06 4.01
N LYS A 207 -24.37 19.98 3.64
CA LYS A 207 -25.00 19.77 2.33
C LYS A 207 -24.02 19.80 1.16
N VAL A 208 -22.78 19.37 1.41
CA VAL A 208 -21.76 19.21 0.37
C VAL A 208 -21.63 17.71 0.07
N PRO A 209 -21.73 17.28 -1.21
CA PRO A 209 -21.52 15.89 -1.57
C PRO A 209 -20.07 15.48 -1.28
N PHE A 210 -19.87 14.25 -0.83
CA PHE A 210 -18.54 13.78 -0.49
C PHE A 210 -18.26 12.35 -0.91
N LEU A 211 -16.97 12.08 -1.12
CA LEU A 211 -16.41 10.77 -1.37
C LEU A 211 -15.55 10.36 -0.18
N TRP A 212 -15.67 9.11 0.25
CA TRP A 212 -14.74 8.53 1.21
C TRP A 212 -13.89 7.48 0.52
N VAL A 213 -12.60 7.78 0.33
CA VAL A 213 -11.65 6.87 -0.31
C VAL A 213 -11.10 5.90 0.72
N GLY A 214 -11.23 4.60 0.43
CA GLY A 214 -10.70 3.53 1.26
C GLY A 214 -9.17 3.56 1.35
N MET A 215 -8.65 2.91 2.38
CA MET A 215 -7.21 2.76 2.60
C MET A 215 -6.67 1.54 1.82
N PRO A 216 -5.52 1.67 1.14
CA PRO A 216 -4.88 0.52 0.48
C PRO A 216 -4.25 -0.43 1.52
N ALA A 217 -3.84 -1.61 1.06
CA ALA A 217 -3.03 -2.55 1.87
C ALA A 217 -1.70 -1.91 2.33
N PHE A 218 -1.00 -2.53 3.28
CA PHE A 218 0.33 -2.08 3.74
C PHE A 218 1.30 -3.28 3.83
N ARG A 219 2.61 -3.04 3.83
CA ARG A 219 3.59 -4.15 3.87
C ARG A 219 3.40 -5.05 5.09
N VAL A 220 3.05 -4.47 6.23
CA VAL A 220 2.83 -5.22 7.47
C VAL A 220 1.45 -5.87 7.43
N GLN A 221 1.38 -7.20 7.44
CA GLN A 221 0.12 -7.95 7.30
C GLN A 221 -0.95 -7.56 8.33
N LYS A 222 -0.57 -7.33 9.59
CA LYS A 222 -1.52 -6.85 10.61
C LYS A 222 -2.10 -5.49 10.23
N MET A 223 -1.31 -4.60 9.62
CA MET A 223 -1.78 -3.30 9.13
C MET A 223 -2.77 -3.45 7.99
N THR A 224 -2.50 -4.33 7.03
CA THR A 224 -3.43 -4.70 5.96
C THR A 224 -4.77 -5.21 6.52
N SER A 225 -4.73 -6.15 7.46
CA SER A 225 -5.96 -6.67 8.10
C SER A 225 -6.73 -5.58 8.86
N ASP A 226 -6.03 -4.66 9.52
CA ASP A 226 -6.68 -3.56 10.22
C ASP A 226 -7.32 -2.56 9.24
N MET A 227 -6.70 -2.28 8.08
CA MET A 227 -7.27 -1.41 7.05
C MET A 227 -8.51 -2.01 6.39
N LEU A 228 -8.58 -3.33 6.18
CA LEU A 228 -9.80 -3.98 5.71
C LEU A 228 -10.97 -3.69 6.66
N ALA A 229 -10.77 -3.92 7.95
CA ALA A 229 -11.80 -3.66 8.96
C ALA A 229 -12.19 -2.17 9.02
N PHE A 230 -11.23 -1.26 8.85
CA PHE A 230 -11.53 0.17 8.86
C PHE A 230 -12.27 0.61 7.59
N ASN A 231 -11.93 0.04 6.42
CA ASN A 231 -12.64 0.31 5.17
C ASN A 231 -14.11 -0.09 5.25
N ASP A 232 -14.45 -1.20 5.91
CA ASP A 232 -15.84 -1.59 6.15
C ASP A 232 -16.61 -0.54 6.97
N ILE A 233 -15.96 0.06 7.97
CA ILE A 233 -16.51 1.13 8.80
C ILE A 233 -16.68 2.42 7.98
N TYR A 234 -15.69 2.77 7.16
CA TYR A 234 -15.74 3.95 6.31
C TYR A 234 -16.82 3.85 5.23
N HIS A 235 -16.96 2.68 4.62
CA HIS A 235 -18.02 2.39 3.66
C HIS A 235 -19.39 2.61 4.31
N GLN A 236 -19.63 2.03 5.49
CA GLN A 236 -20.89 2.22 6.21
C GLN A 236 -21.15 3.68 6.60
N ALA A 237 -20.15 4.39 7.12
CA ALA A 237 -20.28 5.78 7.53
C ALA A 237 -20.53 6.73 6.33
N ALA A 238 -19.91 6.48 5.19
CA ALA A 238 -20.14 7.24 3.97
C ALA A 238 -21.58 7.06 3.46
N GLU A 239 -22.00 5.82 3.23
CA GLU A 239 -23.32 5.50 2.67
C GLU A 239 -24.46 5.95 3.59
N SER A 240 -24.31 5.77 4.91
CA SER A 240 -25.32 6.19 5.89
C SER A 240 -25.54 7.71 5.94
N ASN A 241 -24.55 8.48 5.48
CA ASN A 241 -24.57 9.95 5.45
C ASN A 241 -24.68 10.51 4.02
N GLY A 242 -25.05 9.69 3.03
CA GLY A 242 -25.26 10.12 1.65
C GLY A 242 -23.98 10.47 0.89
N GLY A 243 -22.81 10.05 1.40
CA GLY A 243 -21.55 10.02 0.66
C GLY A 243 -21.39 8.72 -0.12
N GLU A 244 -20.46 8.69 -1.07
CA GLU A 244 -20.12 7.50 -1.87
C GLU A 244 -18.74 6.98 -1.44
N PHE A 245 -18.64 5.68 -1.13
CA PHE A 245 -17.35 5.06 -0.81
C PHE A 245 -16.59 4.67 -2.09
N VAL A 246 -15.31 5.03 -2.15
CA VAL A 246 -14.42 4.67 -3.26
C VAL A 246 -13.48 3.58 -2.79
N ASP A 247 -13.80 2.34 -3.18
CA ASP A 247 -12.92 1.20 -2.94
C ASP A 247 -11.72 1.23 -3.89
N VAL A 248 -10.53 1.20 -3.30
CA VAL A 248 -9.25 1.19 -4.02
C VAL A 248 -8.48 -0.10 -3.80
N TRP A 249 -9.00 -1.03 -2.97
CA TRP A 249 -8.25 -2.16 -2.42
C TRP A 249 -7.57 -3.00 -3.50
N ASP A 250 -8.34 -3.47 -4.47
CA ASP A 250 -7.90 -4.34 -5.56
C ASP A 250 -6.81 -3.69 -6.44
N GLY A 251 -6.71 -2.37 -6.43
CA GLY A 251 -5.66 -1.64 -7.13
C GLY A 251 -4.27 -1.77 -6.50
N PHE A 252 -4.19 -2.21 -5.24
CA PHE A 252 -2.97 -2.19 -4.42
C PHE A 252 -2.62 -3.54 -3.79
N VAL A 253 -3.27 -4.61 -4.23
CA VAL A 253 -3.02 -5.99 -3.80
C VAL A 253 -2.76 -6.92 -4.99
N ASP A 254 -2.24 -8.11 -4.71
CA ASP A 254 -2.20 -9.21 -5.66
C ASP A 254 -3.51 -9.99 -5.68
N GLU A 255 -3.58 -11.05 -6.49
CA GLU A 255 -4.73 -11.95 -6.61
C GLU A 255 -5.15 -12.62 -5.29
N ASN A 256 -4.24 -12.67 -4.31
CA ASN A 256 -4.50 -13.24 -2.99
C ASN A 256 -4.88 -12.16 -1.95
N GLY A 257 -5.04 -10.90 -2.37
CA GLY A 257 -5.29 -9.78 -1.47
C GLY A 257 -4.07 -9.36 -0.65
N ALA A 258 -2.86 -9.81 -1.00
CA ALA A 258 -1.63 -9.47 -0.31
C ALA A 258 -1.01 -8.18 -0.85
N PHE A 259 -0.27 -7.47 0.01
CA PHE A 259 0.40 -6.22 -0.37
C PHE A 259 1.37 -6.41 -1.53
N VAL A 260 1.30 -5.50 -2.50
CA VAL A 260 2.28 -5.41 -3.60
C VAL A 260 3.04 -4.08 -3.59
N THR A 261 4.32 -4.14 -3.99
CA THR A 261 5.14 -2.94 -4.20
C THR A 261 5.00 -2.40 -5.63
N ASN A 262 4.82 -3.31 -6.60
CA ASN A 262 4.64 -3.00 -8.01
C ASN A 262 3.29 -3.54 -8.48
N GLY A 263 2.69 -2.87 -9.45
CA GLY A 263 1.43 -3.30 -10.05
C GLY A 263 1.13 -2.46 -11.30
N PRO A 264 0.02 -2.74 -12.00
CA PRO A 264 -0.37 -1.96 -13.16
C PRO A 264 -0.68 -0.51 -12.76
N ASP A 265 -0.21 0.44 -13.55
CA ASP A 265 -0.63 1.85 -13.50
C ASP A 265 -2.02 2.02 -14.14
N ILE A 266 -2.45 3.27 -14.33
CA ILE A 266 -3.75 3.60 -14.96
C ILE A 266 -3.85 3.13 -16.43
N ASN A 267 -2.72 2.83 -17.08
CA ASN A 267 -2.62 2.35 -18.46
C ASN A 267 -2.29 0.85 -18.53
N GLY A 268 -2.30 0.14 -17.39
CA GLY A 268 -1.95 -1.28 -17.30
C GLY A 268 -0.45 -1.58 -17.29
N GLN A 269 0.42 -0.57 -17.29
CA GLN A 269 1.87 -0.77 -17.32
C GLN A 269 2.41 -1.11 -15.93
N PRO A 270 3.33 -2.09 -15.80
CA PRO A 270 3.90 -2.44 -14.52
C PRO A 270 4.79 -1.32 -13.99
N VAL A 271 4.36 -0.68 -12.91
CA VAL A 271 5.08 0.40 -12.25
C VAL A 271 5.18 0.13 -10.75
N ARG A 272 6.08 0.86 -10.11
CA ARG A 272 6.17 0.87 -8.66
C ARG A 272 5.05 1.72 -8.07
N LEU A 273 4.15 1.11 -7.29
CA LEU A 273 3.01 1.79 -6.64
C LEU A 273 3.31 2.24 -5.20
N ARG A 274 4.27 1.58 -4.54
CA ARG A 274 4.63 1.84 -3.13
C ARG A 274 6.09 2.21 -2.94
N ALA A 275 6.36 3.08 -1.98
CA ALA A 275 7.71 3.39 -1.53
C ALA A 275 8.38 2.18 -0.86
N ASP A 276 9.70 2.25 -0.65
CA ASP A 276 10.47 1.14 -0.04
C ASP A 276 9.99 0.81 1.38
N ASP A 277 9.53 1.80 2.13
CA ASP A 277 8.97 1.62 3.47
C ASP A 277 7.70 0.75 3.51
N GLY A 278 7.02 0.56 2.38
CA GLY A 278 5.76 -0.18 2.31
C GLY A 278 4.58 0.52 3.01
N ILE A 279 4.72 1.82 3.27
CA ILE A 279 3.71 2.71 3.85
C ILE A 279 3.33 3.74 2.80
N ASN A 280 4.28 4.55 2.34
CA ASN A 280 4.01 5.64 1.41
C ASN A 280 3.69 5.13 -0.01
N VAL A 281 2.91 5.93 -0.74
CA VAL A 281 2.58 5.71 -2.15
C VAL A 281 3.57 6.47 -3.05
N SER A 282 3.97 5.84 -4.16
CA SER A 282 4.81 6.48 -5.17
C SER A 282 4.01 7.51 -5.98
N LYS A 283 4.65 8.30 -6.84
CA LYS A 283 3.96 9.19 -7.79
C LYS A 283 2.90 8.44 -8.63
N ALA A 284 3.26 7.27 -9.14
CA ALA A 284 2.34 6.43 -9.90
C ALA A 284 1.20 5.86 -9.03
N GLY A 285 1.50 5.47 -7.78
CA GLY A 285 0.50 5.04 -6.81
C GLY A 285 -0.50 6.13 -6.46
N LYS A 286 -0.04 7.38 -6.26
CA LYS A 286 -0.87 8.57 -6.05
C LYS A 286 -1.80 8.82 -7.24
N ARG A 287 -1.25 8.77 -8.47
CA ARG A 287 -2.05 8.88 -9.70
C ARG A 287 -3.08 7.76 -9.80
N LYS A 288 -2.75 6.54 -9.39
CA LYS A 288 -3.68 5.40 -9.35
C LYS A 288 -4.79 5.60 -8.32
N LEU A 289 -4.50 6.08 -7.09
CA LEU A 289 -5.53 6.43 -6.11
C LEU A 289 -6.53 7.46 -6.68
N ALA A 290 -6.00 8.50 -7.33
CA ALA A 290 -6.83 9.52 -7.98
C ALA A 290 -7.71 8.93 -9.07
N PHE A 291 -7.20 7.99 -9.87
CA PHE A 291 -7.97 7.34 -10.94
C PHE A 291 -9.25 6.67 -10.45
N TYR A 292 -9.22 5.96 -9.32
CA TYR A 292 -10.44 5.39 -8.71
C TYR A 292 -11.43 6.48 -8.28
N THR A 293 -10.94 7.65 -7.90
CA THR A 293 -11.75 8.77 -7.38
C THR A 293 -12.29 9.67 -8.50
N GLU A 294 -11.66 9.69 -9.68
CA GLU A 294 -12.00 10.61 -10.77
C GLU A 294 -13.45 10.48 -11.24
N LYS A 295 -13.87 9.28 -11.61
CA LYS A 295 -15.21 9.05 -12.15
C LYS A 295 -16.32 9.47 -11.18
N PRO A 296 -16.34 9.04 -9.91
CA PRO A 296 -17.37 9.47 -8.97
C PRO A 296 -17.27 10.98 -8.67
N LEU A 297 -16.07 11.56 -8.64
CA LEU A 297 -15.89 12.99 -8.44
C LEU A 297 -16.46 13.80 -9.60
N LEU A 298 -16.18 13.40 -10.85
CA LEU A 298 -16.71 14.04 -12.05
C LEU A 298 -18.24 13.97 -12.10
N LYS A 299 -18.82 12.84 -11.70
CA LYS A 299 -20.27 12.67 -11.55
C LYS A 299 -20.84 13.69 -10.55
N ILE A 300 -20.22 13.85 -9.37
CA ILE A 300 -20.63 14.86 -8.38
C ILE A 300 -20.52 16.28 -8.96
N LEU A 301 -19.42 16.56 -9.66
CA LEU A 301 -19.19 17.85 -10.29
C LEU A 301 -20.09 18.07 -11.52
N GLY A 302 -20.89 17.11 -11.97
CA GLY A 302 -21.65 17.24 -13.22
C GLY A 302 -20.75 17.55 -14.42
N LEU A 303 -19.53 17.03 -14.42
CA LEU A 303 -18.54 17.15 -15.49
C LEU A 303 -18.42 15.81 -16.22
N THR A 304 -18.32 15.86 -17.54
CA THR A 304 -17.90 14.68 -18.32
C THR A 304 -16.41 14.46 -18.12
N ALA A 305 -15.99 13.19 -18.00
CA ALA A 305 -14.59 12.85 -17.74
C ALA A 305 -13.64 13.43 -18.81
N PRO A 306 -12.44 13.93 -18.44
CA PRO A 306 -11.41 14.28 -19.41
C PRO A 306 -11.12 13.06 -20.30
N GLY A 307 -11.30 13.22 -21.61
CA GLY A 307 -11.15 12.13 -22.59
C GLY A 307 -12.45 11.43 -23.01
N SER A 308 -13.60 11.78 -22.43
CA SER A 308 -14.90 11.40 -22.99
C SER A 308 -15.25 12.39 -24.11
N VAL A 309 -15.12 11.94 -25.35
CA VAL A 309 -15.60 12.68 -26.52
C VAL A 309 -17.13 12.69 -26.48
N VAL A 310 -17.70 13.56 -25.66
CA VAL A 310 -19.10 13.92 -25.79
C VAL A 310 -19.16 14.98 -26.87
N THR A 311 -19.59 14.56 -28.06
CA THR A 311 -20.02 15.48 -29.11
C THR A 311 -21.04 16.44 -28.49
N PRO A 312 -20.81 17.77 -28.54
CA PRO A 312 -21.79 18.71 -28.03
C PRO A 312 -23.09 18.54 -28.84
N SER A 313 -24.21 18.50 -28.11
CA SER A 313 -25.56 18.37 -28.64
C SER A 313 -25.75 19.11 -29.95
N ALA A 314 -26.34 18.40 -30.91
CA ALA A 314 -26.83 18.93 -32.17
C ALA A 314 -27.71 20.18 -31.96
N PRO A 315 -27.71 21.14 -32.90
CA PRO A 315 -28.57 22.31 -32.83
C PRO A 315 -30.05 21.91 -32.88
N ALA A 316 -30.85 22.54 -32.02
CA ALA A 316 -32.29 22.44 -32.06
C ALA A 316 -32.86 22.97 -33.38
N GLY A 317 -33.74 22.18 -34.02
CA GLY A 317 -34.61 22.65 -35.10
C GLY A 317 -34.59 21.78 -36.36
N ALA A 318 -35.22 20.61 -36.31
CA ALA A 318 -35.80 19.98 -37.49
C ALA A 318 -37.16 19.34 -37.10
N PRO A 319 -38.16 19.34 -37.99
CA PRO A 319 -39.54 19.01 -37.62
C PRO A 319 -39.68 17.54 -37.23
N VAL A 320 -40.48 17.29 -36.19
CA VAL A 320 -40.92 15.96 -35.79
C VAL A 320 -41.84 15.41 -36.89
N GLU A 321 -41.33 14.49 -37.70
CA GLU A 321 -42.14 13.66 -38.57
C GLU A 321 -42.68 12.47 -37.75
N THR A 322 -43.98 12.23 -37.91
CA THR A 322 -44.80 11.25 -37.19
C THR A 322 -44.19 9.83 -37.23
N PRO A 323 -44.25 9.03 -36.14
CA PRO A 323 -43.65 7.69 -36.14
C PRO A 323 -44.36 6.77 -37.13
N ALA A 324 -43.60 6.21 -38.07
CA ALA A 324 -44.03 5.06 -38.88
C ALA A 324 -44.26 3.83 -37.98
N PRO A 325 -45.22 2.95 -38.30
CA PRO A 325 -45.60 1.83 -37.45
C PRO A 325 -44.45 0.84 -37.24
N ALA A 326 -44.41 0.29 -36.02
CA ALA A 326 -43.39 -0.58 -35.48
C ALA A 326 -42.97 -1.73 -36.41
N ALA A 327 -41.71 -1.71 -36.84
CA ALA A 327 -41.05 -2.89 -37.35
C ALA A 327 -40.92 -3.92 -36.21
N ALA A 328 -41.17 -5.19 -36.53
CA ALA A 328 -41.08 -6.30 -35.59
C ALA A 328 -39.72 -6.31 -34.86
N PRO A 329 -39.67 -6.72 -33.57
CA PRO A 329 -38.44 -6.70 -32.80
C PRO A 329 -37.41 -7.59 -33.46
N ILE A 330 -36.25 -7.02 -33.79
CA ILE A 330 -35.07 -7.76 -34.18
C ILE A 330 -34.72 -8.62 -32.97
N VAL A 331 -34.75 -9.95 -33.14
CA VAL A 331 -34.25 -10.88 -32.13
C VAL A 331 -32.75 -10.65 -32.03
N ILE A 332 -32.34 -9.91 -31.01
CA ILE A 332 -30.93 -9.76 -30.65
C ILE A 332 -30.54 -11.09 -30.01
N ASP A 333 -29.92 -11.96 -30.79
CA ASP A 333 -29.25 -13.16 -30.27
C ASP A 333 -28.03 -12.69 -29.49
N ARG A 334 -28.19 -12.51 -28.18
CA ARG A 334 -27.10 -12.16 -27.28
C ARG A 334 -26.29 -13.42 -27.06
N THR A 335 -25.06 -13.43 -27.56
CA THR A 335 -24.07 -14.44 -27.23
C THR A 335 -23.98 -14.59 -25.70
N ALA A 336 -24.13 -15.82 -25.22
CA ALA A 336 -24.09 -16.13 -23.80
C ALA A 336 -22.69 -15.81 -23.22
N PRO A 337 -22.60 -15.35 -21.96
CA PRO A 337 -21.31 -15.08 -21.33
C PRO A 337 -20.47 -16.35 -21.20
N MET A 338 -19.20 -16.25 -21.60
CA MET A 338 -18.21 -17.34 -21.52
C MET A 338 -17.93 -17.70 -20.07
N LEU A 339 -17.90 -19.00 -19.75
CA LEU A 339 -17.46 -19.51 -18.44
C LEU A 339 -15.94 -19.67 -18.43
N LEU A 340 -15.27 -19.06 -17.46
CA LEU A 340 -13.80 -19.05 -17.33
C LEU A 340 -13.19 -20.40 -16.89
N SER A 341 -14.03 -21.43 -16.74
CA SER A 341 -13.63 -22.79 -16.34
C SER A 341 -13.62 -23.81 -17.49
N ASP A 342 -13.76 -23.36 -18.75
CA ASP A 342 -13.67 -24.23 -19.93
C ASP A 342 -12.22 -24.26 -20.48
N PRO A 343 -11.54 -25.43 -20.48
CA PRO A 343 -10.15 -25.55 -20.93
C PRO A 343 -9.92 -25.29 -22.43
N ALA A 344 -10.97 -25.26 -23.25
CA ALA A 344 -10.85 -25.09 -24.71
C ALA A 344 -11.12 -23.66 -25.22
N LEU A 345 -11.70 -22.78 -24.39
CA LEU A 345 -11.90 -21.34 -24.65
C LEU A 345 -12.49 -20.95 -26.04
N ASP A 346 -13.43 -21.70 -26.63
CA ASP A 346 -14.00 -21.30 -27.94
C ASP A 346 -15.53 -21.30 -28.06
N GLY A 347 -16.30 -21.86 -27.12
CA GLY A 347 -17.77 -21.79 -27.18
C GLY A 347 -18.39 -22.35 -28.48
N GLY A 348 -17.66 -23.23 -29.18
CA GLY A 348 -18.07 -23.82 -30.45
C GLY A 348 -16.84 -24.20 -31.25
N SER A 349 -16.62 -25.50 -31.45
CA SER A 349 -15.43 -26.04 -32.12
C SER A 349 -15.36 -25.77 -33.64
N GLU A 350 -16.23 -24.92 -34.18
CA GLU A 350 -16.27 -24.58 -35.60
C GLU A 350 -16.83 -23.15 -35.81
N LEU A 351 -16.09 -22.31 -36.53
CA LEU A 351 -16.53 -20.98 -36.95
C LEU A 351 -17.49 -21.11 -38.14
N LEU A 352 -18.59 -20.34 -38.14
CA LEU A 352 -19.52 -20.28 -39.27
C LEU A 352 -18.80 -19.84 -40.57
N GLY A 353 -18.56 -20.79 -41.48
CA GLY A 353 -18.03 -20.54 -42.83
C GLY A 353 -16.60 -21.01 -43.10
N ALA A 354 -15.92 -21.65 -42.16
CA ALA A 354 -14.60 -22.24 -42.42
C ALA A 354 -14.74 -23.63 -43.07
N ALA A 355 -14.09 -23.85 -44.22
CA ALA A 355 -13.87 -25.21 -44.72
C ALA A 355 -12.78 -25.89 -43.86
N PRO A 356 -12.95 -27.16 -43.46
CA PRO A 356 -12.01 -27.81 -42.58
C PRO A 356 -10.61 -27.86 -43.20
N PRO A 357 -9.54 -27.60 -42.41
CA PRO A 357 -8.18 -27.70 -42.91
C PRO A 357 -7.91 -29.13 -43.39
N ALA A 358 -7.15 -29.26 -44.47
CA ALA A 358 -6.75 -30.56 -45.00
C ALA A 358 -6.06 -31.37 -43.89
N LYS A 359 -6.48 -32.63 -43.72
CA LYS A 359 -5.91 -33.53 -42.70
C LYS A 359 -4.39 -33.56 -42.84
N ALA A 360 -3.71 -33.34 -41.72
CA ALA A 360 -2.26 -33.38 -41.66
C ALA A 360 -1.73 -34.75 -42.13
N ASN A 361 -0.63 -34.73 -42.88
CA ASN A 361 -0.07 -35.94 -43.46
C ASN A 361 0.56 -36.78 -42.34
N PRO A 362 0.03 -37.98 -42.03
CA PRO A 362 0.50 -38.80 -40.91
C PRO A 362 1.96 -39.26 -41.08
N ASP A 363 2.54 -39.09 -42.26
CA ASP A 363 3.94 -39.44 -42.52
C ASP A 363 4.96 -38.41 -42.02
N LEU A 364 4.53 -37.26 -41.50
CA LEU A 364 5.43 -36.25 -40.96
C LEU A 364 6.11 -36.74 -39.66
N PRO A 365 7.41 -36.44 -39.46
CA PRO A 365 8.17 -36.93 -38.29
C PRO A 365 7.56 -36.55 -36.94
N GLY A 366 6.98 -35.35 -36.86
CA GLY A 366 6.29 -34.89 -35.64
C GLY A 366 5.01 -35.67 -35.37
N GLU A 367 4.24 -35.98 -36.41
CA GLU A 367 2.99 -36.73 -36.28
C GLU A 367 3.24 -38.19 -35.89
N LYS A 368 4.29 -38.83 -36.43
CA LYS A 368 4.72 -40.18 -36.03
C LYS A 368 5.15 -40.25 -34.56
N LEU A 369 5.76 -39.20 -34.03
CA LEU A 369 6.07 -39.12 -32.62
C LEU A 369 4.80 -39.02 -31.76
N VAL A 370 3.82 -38.22 -32.18
CA VAL A 370 2.57 -38.04 -31.42
C VAL A 370 1.66 -39.26 -31.50
N VAL A 371 1.56 -39.90 -32.66
CA VAL A 371 0.61 -41.00 -32.90
C VAL A 371 1.22 -42.37 -32.59
N GLU A 372 2.46 -42.63 -33.00
CA GLU A 372 3.11 -43.93 -32.84
C GLU A 372 4.14 -43.96 -31.70
N GLY A 373 4.42 -42.82 -31.07
CA GLY A 373 5.46 -42.71 -30.03
C GLY A 373 6.88 -42.87 -30.55
N LYS A 374 7.10 -42.83 -31.88
CA LYS A 374 8.41 -43.01 -32.50
C LYS A 374 9.07 -41.66 -32.77
N ALA A 375 10.11 -41.35 -32.00
CA ALA A 375 10.95 -40.19 -32.28
C ALA A 375 11.77 -40.39 -33.57
N ALA A 376 12.01 -39.30 -34.29
CA ALA A 376 12.95 -39.31 -35.41
C ALA A 376 14.37 -39.66 -34.93
N GLU A 377 15.18 -40.28 -35.77
CA GLU A 377 16.57 -40.59 -35.42
C GLU A 377 17.33 -39.32 -35.03
N ALA A 378 18.02 -39.39 -33.89
CA ALA A 378 18.81 -38.28 -33.37
C ALA A 378 19.96 -37.96 -34.34
N SER A 379 20.16 -36.67 -34.62
CA SER A 379 21.27 -36.25 -35.48
C SER A 379 22.59 -36.33 -34.71
N PRO A 380 23.68 -36.84 -35.32
CA PRO A 380 24.97 -36.98 -34.65
C PRO A 380 25.45 -35.68 -33.99
N GLY A 381 25.77 -35.75 -32.70
CA GLY A 381 26.30 -34.61 -31.92
C GLY A 381 25.28 -33.71 -31.25
N ARG A 382 23.97 -34.00 -31.33
CA ARG A 382 22.96 -33.36 -30.46
C ARG A 382 22.86 -34.06 -29.10
N ALA A 383 22.32 -33.35 -28.12
CA ALA A 383 22.13 -33.84 -26.76
C ALA A 383 21.19 -35.05 -26.64
N ASP A 384 20.39 -35.34 -27.67
CA ASP A 384 19.49 -36.49 -27.79
C ASP A 384 20.12 -37.71 -28.48
N ASP A 385 21.37 -37.64 -28.94
CA ASP A 385 22.08 -38.78 -29.55
C ASP A 385 22.86 -39.60 -28.51
N PHE A 386 22.31 -40.76 -28.15
CA PHE A 386 22.92 -41.71 -27.20
C PHE A 386 23.71 -42.84 -27.89
N SER A 387 24.02 -42.72 -29.18
CA SER A 387 24.73 -43.78 -29.91
C SER A 387 26.21 -43.90 -29.49
N TRP A 388 26.67 -45.15 -29.31
CA TRP A 388 28.07 -45.47 -29.00
C TRP A 388 28.63 -46.53 -29.95
N PRO A 389 29.84 -46.36 -30.51
CA PRO A 389 30.74 -45.21 -30.34
C PRO A 389 30.21 -43.94 -31.03
N PRO A 390 30.60 -42.73 -30.56
CA PRO A 390 30.05 -41.46 -31.05
C PRO A 390 30.29 -41.29 -32.56
N LYS A 391 29.24 -40.97 -33.33
CA LYS A 391 29.37 -40.62 -34.75
C LYS A 391 29.77 -39.14 -34.87
N ALA A 392 30.78 -38.84 -35.69
CA ALA A 392 31.21 -37.47 -35.93
C ALA A 392 30.14 -36.67 -36.69
N ALA A 393 29.84 -35.46 -36.21
CA ALA A 393 28.96 -34.52 -36.92
C ALA A 393 29.62 -34.09 -38.24
N ALA A 394 28.87 -34.14 -39.35
CA ALA A 394 29.35 -33.66 -40.63
C ALA A 394 29.64 -32.15 -40.56
N ALA A 395 30.84 -31.73 -40.98
CA ALA A 395 31.25 -30.33 -41.00
C ALA A 395 30.34 -29.53 -41.92
N THR A 396 29.73 -28.46 -41.39
CA THR A 396 28.91 -27.53 -42.16
C THR A 396 29.79 -26.70 -43.08
N ASP A 397 29.56 -26.82 -44.39
CA ASP A 397 30.14 -25.94 -45.40
C ASP A 397 29.74 -24.49 -45.17
N THR A 398 30.74 -23.62 -45.05
CA THR A 398 30.61 -22.17 -44.92
C THR A 398 29.96 -21.59 -46.19
N THR A 399 28.68 -21.19 -46.11
CA THR A 399 28.07 -20.33 -47.15
C THR A 399 28.21 -18.88 -46.73
N THR A 400 29.16 -18.20 -47.36
CA THR A 400 29.29 -16.75 -47.42
C THR A 400 28.20 -16.15 -48.30
N ALA A 401 27.37 -15.28 -47.74
CA ALA A 401 26.62 -14.28 -48.53
C ALA A 401 26.24 -13.09 -47.64
N ILE A 402 27.20 -12.17 -47.48
CA ILE A 402 26.90 -10.75 -47.31
C ILE A 402 26.70 -10.20 -48.72
N ASN A 403 25.58 -9.57 -49.00
CA ASN A 403 25.51 -8.53 -50.03
C ASN A 403 24.73 -7.33 -49.48
N ARG A 404 25.28 -6.16 -49.79
CA ARG A 404 24.89 -4.82 -49.36
C ARG A 404 23.48 -4.44 -49.76
#